data_AF-D6XVZ2-F1
#
_entry.id   AF-D6XVZ2-F1
#
_cell.length_a   1.000
_cell.length_b   1.000
_cell.length_c   1.000
_cell.angle_alpha   90.00
_cell.angle_beta   90.00
_cell.angle_gamma   90.00
#
_symmetry.space_group_name_H-M   'P 1'
#
loop_
_entity.id
_entity.type
_entity.pdbx_description
1 polymer ?
#
loop_
_entity_poly.entity_id
_entity_poly.type
_entity_poly.pdbx_seq_one_letter_code
_entity_poly.pdbx_strand_id
1 'polypeptide(L)'
;MGIMYLIQDLQEQIVFYVLVLLLMQAAGVYYLLKIHSKIFKPKPNGLKAVLFGLLGKGLGQAYNGQLTKAILFISIYPLLLIVGFFSQELFAETNLLAYTFFGGYTLSLIDAGRSAKYGKMRFLKLKRQEDVKAKINQLLTYYQSEYKLAVDTNILMHEADLLVNLLEQQKKEIHMSKIVFEELDGLKKSHHDTTRKKAQLAFDVIEEYQRRGLLKIMKGAKSDEIRKYGLGHSSDERIIGTYLLAQNELESKFVFFSNDKGARIMARDAGLPVVEIS
;
A
#
# COMPACT_ATOMS: atom_id res chain seq x y z
N MET A 1 1.21 -24.23 -65.60
CA MET A 1 0.27 -23.25 -65.01
C MET A 1 -0.19 -23.60 -63.60
N GLY A 2 -0.39 -24.88 -63.22
CA GLY A 2 -0.89 -25.24 -61.88
C GLY A 2 -0.03 -24.81 -60.67
N ILE A 3 1.31 -24.89 -60.78
CA ILE A 3 2.20 -24.55 -59.64
C ILE A 3 2.21 -23.05 -59.33
N MET A 4 2.20 -22.17 -60.34
CA MET A 4 2.12 -20.71 -60.10
C MET A 4 0.80 -20.32 -59.43
N TYR A 5 -0.31 -20.93 -59.84
CA TYR A 5 -1.62 -20.68 -59.23
C TYR A 5 -1.65 -21.09 -57.75
N LEU A 6 -1.07 -22.25 -57.43
CA LEU A 6 -0.94 -22.72 -56.04
C LEU A 6 -0.06 -21.80 -55.18
N ILE A 7 1.03 -21.27 -55.74
CA ILE A 7 1.90 -20.31 -55.03
C ILE A 7 1.15 -19.00 -54.76
N GLN A 8 0.39 -18.50 -55.74
CA GLN A 8 -0.38 -17.28 -55.60
C GLN A 8 -1.51 -17.42 -54.56
N ASP A 9 -2.29 -18.50 -54.61
CA ASP A 9 -3.34 -18.79 -53.62
C ASP A 9 -2.76 -18.90 -52.20
N LEU A 10 -1.61 -19.56 -52.04
CA LEU A 10 -0.92 -19.63 -50.76
C LEU A 10 -0.52 -18.23 -50.24
N GLN A 11 0.04 -17.38 -51.11
CA GLN A 11 0.42 -16.01 -50.76
C GLN A 11 -0.79 -15.17 -50.33
N GLU A 12 -1.91 -15.25 -51.05
CA GLU A 12 -3.15 -14.54 -50.72
C GLU A 12 -3.70 -14.99 -49.36
N GLN A 13 -3.71 -16.30 -49.08
CA GLN A 13 -4.11 -16.83 -47.77
C GLN A 13 -3.21 -16.34 -46.64
N ILE A 14 -1.90 -16.32 -46.84
CA ILE A 14 -0.92 -15.80 -45.86
C ILE A 14 -1.21 -14.32 -45.54
N VAL A 15 -1.37 -13.49 -46.57
CA VAL A 15 -1.66 -12.06 -46.40
C VAL A 15 -2.96 -11.87 -45.62
N PHE A 16 -3.98 -12.65 -45.94
CA PHE A 16 -5.24 -12.64 -45.20
C PHE A 16 -5.05 -12.97 -43.72
N TYR A 17 -4.31 -14.04 -43.38
CA TYR A 17 -4.04 -14.40 -41.99
C TYR A 17 -3.25 -13.32 -41.23
N VAL A 18 -2.27 -12.69 -41.87
CA VAL A 18 -1.50 -11.58 -41.28
C VAL A 18 -2.42 -10.38 -41.00
N LEU A 19 -3.31 -10.03 -41.93
CA LEU A 19 -4.27 -8.94 -41.74
C LEU A 19 -5.23 -9.22 -40.58
N VAL A 20 -5.77 -10.44 -40.50
CA VAL A 20 -6.64 -10.85 -39.38
C VAL A 20 -5.89 -10.76 -38.05
N LEU A 21 -4.64 -11.22 -37.99
CA LEU A 21 -3.80 -11.15 -36.80
C LEU A 21 -3.57 -9.69 -36.35
N LEU A 22 -3.26 -8.80 -37.29
CA LEU A 22 -3.07 -7.37 -37.02
C LEU A 22 -4.36 -6.70 -36.52
N LEU A 23 -5.51 -7.04 -37.10
CA LEU A 23 -6.82 -6.54 -36.66
C LEU A 23 -7.15 -7.02 -35.23
N MET A 24 -6.92 -8.30 -34.92
CA MET A 24 -7.10 -8.84 -33.57
C MET A 24 -6.17 -8.16 -32.56
N GLN A 25 -4.92 -7.89 -32.94
CA GLN A 25 -3.97 -7.16 -32.11
C GLN A 25 -4.43 -5.72 -31.85
N ALA A 26 -4.85 -5.00 -32.89
CA ALA A 26 -5.36 -3.63 -32.77
C ALA A 26 -6.60 -3.58 -31.86
N ALA A 27 -7.53 -4.53 -32.02
CA ALA A 27 -8.70 -4.68 -31.16
C ALA A 27 -8.30 -4.99 -29.70
N GLY A 28 -7.33 -5.88 -29.49
CA GLY A 28 -6.80 -6.21 -28.16
C GLY A 28 -6.15 -5.00 -27.45
N VAL A 29 -5.33 -4.23 -28.17
CA VAL A 29 -4.71 -3.00 -27.66
C VAL A 29 -5.77 -1.94 -27.35
N TYR A 30 -6.75 -1.74 -28.23
CA TYR A 30 -7.86 -0.83 -28.01
C TYR A 30 -8.65 -1.20 -26.75
N TYR A 31 -9.00 -2.48 -26.60
CA TYR A 31 -9.68 -2.99 -25.42
C TYR A 31 -8.88 -2.70 -24.15
N LEU A 32 -7.57 -3.00 -24.13
CA LEU A 32 -6.72 -2.76 -22.96
C LEU A 32 -6.64 -1.29 -22.57
N LEU A 33 -6.56 -0.37 -23.54
CA LEU A 33 -6.43 1.06 -23.28
C LEU A 33 -7.76 1.71 -22.86
N LYS A 34 -8.88 1.35 -23.49
CA LYS A 34 -10.15 2.09 -23.34
C LYS A 34 -11.16 1.42 -22.43
N ILE A 35 -11.15 0.09 -22.36
CA ILE A 35 -12.22 -0.70 -21.74
C ILE A 35 -11.71 -1.39 -20.48
N HIS A 36 -10.54 -2.02 -20.54
CA HIS A 36 -10.05 -2.89 -19.46
C HIS A 36 -9.92 -2.18 -18.11
N SER A 37 -9.33 -0.98 -18.08
CA SER A 37 -9.13 -0.20 -16.84
C SER A 37 -10.45 0.26 -16.19
N LYS A 38 -11.54 0.36 -16.96
CA LYS A 38 -12.87 0.73 -16.44
C LYS A 38 -13.59 -0.44 -15.81
N ILE A 39 -13.41 -1.64 -16.38
CA ILE A 39 -14.09 -2.86 -15.94
C ILE A 39 -13.29 -3.56 -14.82
N PHE A 40 -11.98 -3.63 -14.96
CA PHE A 40 -11.10 -4.31 -14.01
C PHE A 40 -10.42 -3.30 -13.08
N LYS A 41 -10.93 -3.21 -11.86
CA LYS A 41 -10.20 -2.57 -10.76
C LYS A 41 -9.06 -3.51 -10.33
N PRO A 42 -7.79 -3.09 -10.44
CA PRO A 42 -6.66 -3.97 -10.20
C PRO A 42 -6.66 -4.44 -8.74
N LYS A 43 -6.76 -5.76 -8.55
CA LYS A 43 -6.49 -6.46 -7.29
C LYS A 43 -5.39 -7.48 -7.55
N PRO A 44 -4.12 -7.04 -7.63
CA PRO A 44 -3.03 -7.87 -8.11
C PRO A 44 -2.90 -9.15 -7.28
N ASN A 45 -2.92 -10.29 -7.97
CA ASN A 45 -2.82 -11.62 -7.39
C ASN A 45 -1.98 -12.46 -8.35
N GLY A 46 -0.88 -13.02 -7.85
CA GLY A 46 0.09 -13.74 -8.69
C GLY A 46 -0.51 -14.93 -9.42
N LEU A 47 -1.28 -15.77 -8.73
CA LEU A 47 -1.90 -16.95 -9.34
C LEU A 47 -2.89 -16.54 -10.43
N LYS A 48 -3.77 -15.58 -10.14
CA LYS A 48 -4.74 -15.08 -11.13
C LYS A 48 -4.04 -14.42 -12.32
N ALA A 49 -2.98 -13.65 -12.09
CA ALA A 49 -2.21 -13.02 -13.16
C ALA A 49 -1.56 -14.07 -14.08
N VAL A 50 -1.03 -15.16 -13.51
CA VAL A 50 -0.49 -16.29 -14.30
C VAL A 50 -1.60 -17.00 -15.07
N LEU A 51 -2.74 -17.29 -14.43
CA LEU A 51 -3.91 -17.90 -15.11
C LEU A 51 -4.41 -17.02 -16.27
N PHE A 52 -4.51 -15.71 -16.09
CA PHE A 52 -4.83 -14.78 -17.18
C PHE A 52 -3.75 -14.78 -18.26
N GLY A 53 -2.47 -14.84 -17.88
CA GLY A 53 -1.37 -14.99 -18.82
C GLY A 53 -1.44 -16.30 -19.62
N LEU A 54 -2.02 -17.37 -19.06
CA LEU A 54 -2.25 -18.63 -19.76
C LEU A 54 -3.33 -18.51 -20.85
N LEU A 55 -4.31 -17.63 -20.65
CA LEU A 55 -5.35 -17.35 -21.65
C LEU A 55 -4.83 -16.50 -22.81
N GLY A 56 -3.74 -15.76 -22.61
CA GLY A 56 -3.16 -14.92 -23.63
C GLY A 56 -1.98 -14.09 -23.14
N LYS A 57 -1.02 -13.87 -24.04
CA LYS A 57 0.16 -13.03 -23.79
C LYS A 57 -0.25 -11.63 -23.37
N GLY A 58 0.44 -11.07 -22.38
CA GLY A 58 0.15 -9.73 -21.86
C GLY A 58 -1.12 -9.61 -21.00
N LEU A 59 -2.05 -10.58 -21.02
CA LEU A 59 -3.28 -10.50 -20.20
C LEU A 59 -2.98 -10.56 -18.70
N GLY A 60 -1.96 -11.32 -18.29
CA GLY A 60 -1.49 -11.33 -16.90
C GLY A 60 -0.98 -9.98 -16.43
N GLN A 61 -0.24 -9.26 -17.29
CA GLN A 61 0.23 -7.89 -17.04
C GLN A 61 -0.94 -6.91 -17.01
N ALA A 62 -1.91 -7.06 -17.92
CA ALA A 62 -3.12 -6.23 -17.97
C ALA A 62 -3.93 -6.34 -16.67
N TYR A 63 -4.15 -7.57 -16.19
CA TYR A 63 -4.81 -7.84 -14.90
C TYR A 63 -4.12 -7.15 -13.72
N ASN A 64 -2.78 -7.05 -13.75
CA ASN A 64 -2.00 -6.35 -12.73
C ASN A 64 -2.00 -4.81 -12.89
N GLY A 65 -2.73 -4.26 -13.87
CA GLY A 65 -2.75 -2.83 -14.18
C GLY A 65 -1.50 -2.33 -14.92
N GLN A 66 -0.66 -3.22 -15.45
CA GLN A 66 0.56 -2.86 -16.20
C GLN A 66 0.27 -2.83 -17.70
N LEU A 67 -0.61 -1.91 -18.13
CA LEU A 67 -1.11 -1.85 -19.51
C LEU A 67 0.00 -1.69 -20.55
N THR A 68 1.04 -0.88 -20.27
CA THR A 68 2.17 -0.70 -21.19
C THR A 68 2.90 -2.01 -21.46
N LYS A 69 3.16 -2.81 -20.42
CA LYS A 69 3.78 -4.14 -20.59
C LYS A 69 2.85 -5.11 -21.30
N ALA A 70 1.56 -5.09 -20.97
CA ALA A 70 0.57 -5.93 -21.61
C ALA A 70 0.52 -5.69 -23.14
N ILE A 71 0.49 -4.42 -23.55
CA ILE A 71 0.52 -4.01 -24.95
C ILE A 71 1.82 -4.45 -25.62
N LEU A 72 2.97 -4.31 -24.93
CA LEU A 72 4.25 -4.77 -25.44
C LEU A 72 4.26 -6.29 -25.69
N PHE A 73 3.80 -7.10 -24.73
CA PHE A 73 3.74 -8.57 -24.88
C PHE A 73 2.74 -9.01 -25.96
N ILE A 74 1.61 -8.31 -26.09
CA ILE A 74 0.62 -8.56 -27.15
C ILE A 74 1.19 -8.18 -28.52
N SER A 75 2.04 -7.14 -28.59
CA SER A 75 2.49 -6.60 -29.88
C SER A 75 3.76 -7.23 -30.41
N ILE A 76 4.70 -7.56 -29.53
CA ILE A 76 6.00 -8.12 -29.94
C ILE A 76 5.83 -9.50 -30.59
N TYR A 77 4.82 -10.25 -30.18
CA TYR A 77 4.69 -11.64 -30.61
C TYR A 77 4.14 -11.80 -32.04
N PRO A 78 3.05 -11.12 -32.44
CA PRO A 78 2.64 -11.03 -33.84
C PRO A 78 3.76 -10.52 -34.75
N LEU A 79 4.52 -9.51 -34.31
CA LEU A 79 5.66 -8.99 -35.05
C LEU A 79 6.74 -10.07 -35.27
N LEU A 80 7.09 -10.83 -34.23
CA LEU A 80 8.06 -11.93 -34.35
C LEU A 80 7.56 -13.05 -35.27
N LEU A 81 6.26 -13.35 -35.26
CA LEU A 81 5.66 -14.31 -36.20
C LEU A 81 5.75 -13.81 -37.64
N ILE A 82 5.40 -12.54 -37.89
CA ILE A 82 5.50 -11.92 -39.21
C ILE A 82 6.94 -11.95 -39.71
N VAL A 83 7.90 -11.51 -38.88
CA VAL A 83 9.33 -11.53 -39.23
C VAL A 83 9.80 -12.94 -39.55
N GLY A 84 9.52 -13.90 -38.65
CA GLY A 84 9.92 -15.29 -38.84
C GLY A 84 9.30 -15.95 -40.08
N PHE A 85 8.08 -15.53 -40.45
CA PHE A 85 7.43 -15.98 -41.66
C PHE A 85 8.13 -15.49 -42.94
N PHE A 86 8.55 -14.22 -42.97
CA PHE A 86 9.23 -13.63 -44.14
C PHE A 86 10.71 -14.03 -44.26
N SER A 87 11.33 -14.53 -43.19
CA SER A 87 12.73 -14.93 -43.17
C SER A 87 12.91 -16.45 -43.16
N GLN A 88 12.15 -17.19 -43.98
CA GLN A 88 12.05 -18.66 -43.95
C GLN A 88 13.42 -19.39 -43.91
N GLU A 89 14.45 -18.86 -44.59
CA GLU A 89 15.81 -19.43 -44.58
C GLU A 89 16.48 -19.40 -43.21
N LEU A 90 16.20 -18.39 -42.38
CA LEU A 90 16.86 -18.21 -41.08
C LEU A 90 16.30 -19.12 -39.97
N PHE A 91 15.06 -19.60 -40.14
CA PHE A 91 14.30 -20.28 -39.09
C PHE A 91 14.01 -21.76 -39.36
N ALA A 92 14.17 -22.23 -40.61
CA ALA A 92 13.88 -23.61 -40.99
C ALA A 92 14.80 -24.65 -40.32
N GLU A 93 16.04 -24.30 -39.98
CA GLU A 93 17.02 -25.28 -39.48
C GLU A 93 17.15 -25.35 -37.93
N THR A 94 16.69 -24.34 -37.18
CA THR A 94 17.18 -24.12 -35.80
C THR A 94 16.16 -24.27 -34.68
N ASN A 95 14.90 -24.66 -34.94
CA ASN A 95 13.80 -24.64 -33.94
C ASN A 95 13.64 -23.27 -33.23
N LEU A 96 14.28 -22.22 -33.76
CA LEU A 96 14.43 -20.93 -33.10
C LEU A 96 13.08 -20.22 -32.95
N LEU A 97 12.16 -20.41 -33.89
CA LEU A 97 10.78 -19.92 -33.80
C LEU A 97 10.04 -20.52 -32.61
N ALA A 98 10.16 -21.84 -32.42
CA ALA A 98 9.53 -22.54 -31.30
C ALA A 98 10.12 -22.08 -29.96
N TYR A 99 11.45 -22.01 -29.84
CA TYR A 99 12.10 -21.50 -28.63
C TYR A 99 11.77 -20.03 -28.34
N THR A 100 11.71 -19.19 -29.37
CA THR A 100 11.28 -17.79 -29.22
C THR A 100 9.83 -17.72 -28.74
N PHE A 101 8.96 -18.59 -29.28
CA PHE A 101 7.55 -18.62 -28.90
C PHE A 101 7.33 -19.08 -27.47
N PHE A 102 7.83 -20.28 -27.14
CA PHE A 102 7.70 -20.90 -25.83
C PHE A 102 8.49 -20.13 -24.77
N GLY A 103 9.71 -19.73 -25.08
CA GLY A 103 10.55 -18.89 -24.21
C GLY A 103 9.93 -17.53 -23.93
N GLY A 104 9.45 -16.83 -24.96
CA GLY A 104 8.75 -15.56 -24.79
C GLY A 104 7.45 -15.70 -23.98
N TYR A 105 6.74 -16.81 -24.16
CA TYR A 105 5.53 -17.12 -23.41
C TYR A 105 5.82 -17.41 -21.93
N THR A 106 6.78 -18.28 -21.63
CA THR A 106 7.17 -18.59 -20.25
C THR A 106 7.70 -17.35 -19.54
N LEU A 107 8.50 -16.51 -20.22
CA LEU A 107 8.95 -15.21 -19.69
C LEU A 107 7.76 -14.29 -19.39
N SER A 108 6.76 -14.22 -20.26
CA SER A 108 5.53 -13.44 -20.01
C SER A 108 4.77 -13.94 -18.78
N LEU A 109 4.70 -15.25 -18.53
CA LEU A 109 4.05 -15.83 -17.36
C LEU A 109 4.82 -15.51 -16.06
N ILE A 110 6.15 -15.66 -16.10
CA ILE A 110 7.03 -15.35 -14.96
C ILE A 110 6.96 -13.85 -14.62
N ASP A 111 7.03 -12.97 -15.63
CA ASP A 111 6.89 -11.52 -15.43
C ASP A 111 5.50 -11.17 -14.89
N ALA A 112 4.42 -11.81 -15.35
CA ALA A 112 3.08 -11.58 -14.83
C ALA A 112 2.98 -11.91 -13.33
N GLY A 113 3.55 -13.05 -12.90
CA GLY A 113 3.60 -13.45 -11.49
C GLY A 113 4.44 -12.48 -10.64
N ARG A 114 5.64 -12.11 -11.11
CA ARG A 114 6.52 -11.16 -10.41
C ARG A 114 5.89 -9.77 -10.32
N SER A 115 5.36 -9.27 -11.44
CA SER A 115 4.68 -7.97 -11.54
C SER A 115 3.46 -7.88 -10.61
N ALA A 116 2.73 -8.98 -10.41
CA ALA A 116 1.62 -9.02 -9.45
C ALA A 116 2.08 -8.78 -8.02
N LYS A 117 3.26 -9.30 -7.62
CA LYS A 117 3.80 -9.09 -6.26
C LYS A 117 4.11 -7.60 -6.02
N TYR A 118 4.79 -6.95 -6.96
CA TYR A 118 5.06 -5.51 -6.87
C TYR A 118 3.78 -4.68 -6.94
N GLY A 119 2.85 -5.05 -7.83
CA GLY A 119 1.53 -4.42 -7.94
C GLY A 119 0.75 -4.51 -6.63
N LYS A 120 0.76 -5.67 -5.97
CA LYS A 120 0.10 -5.86 -4.67
C LYS A 120 0.67 -4.94 -3.60
N MET A 121 2.00 -4.83 -3.51
CA MET A 121 2.64 -3.91 -2.56
C MET A 121 2.27 -2.45 -2.83
N ARG A 122 2.29 -2.02 -4.10
CA ARG A 122 1.86 -0.67 -4.48
C ARG A 122 0.39 -0.41 -4.15
N PHE A 123 -0.48 -1.38 -4.45
CA PHE A 123 -1.90 -1.29 -4.13
C PHE A 123 -2.14 -1.17 -2.62
N LEU A 124 -1.47 -2.00 -1.81
CA LEU A 124 -1.55 -1.93 -0.36
C LEU A 124 -1.06 -0.59 0.18
N LYS A 125 0.03 -0.03 -0.39
CA LYS A 125 0.53 1.30 -0.04
C LYS A 125 -0.49 2.39 -0.35
N LEU A 126 -1.08 2.37 -1.54
CA LEU A 126 -2.10 3.35 -1.95
C LEU A 126 -3.34 3.26 -1.05
N LYS A 127 -3.83 2.04 -0.81
CA LYS A 127 -4.95 1.81 0.11
C LYS A 127 -4.63 2.33 1.52
N ARG A 128 -3.43 2.05 2.03
CA ARG A 128 -2.98 2.57 3.33
C ARG A 128 -2.96 4.11 3.36
N GLN A 129 -2.53 4.76 2.28
CA GLN A 129 -2.56 6.22 2.16
C GLN A 129 -3.98 6.78 2.14
N GLU A 130 -4.90 6.12 1.42
CA GLU A 130 -6.33 6.46 1.42
C GLU A 130 -6.94 6.31 2.82
N ASP A 131 -6.66 5.18 3.49
CA ASP A 131 -7.10 4.91 4.86
C ASP A 131 -6.57 6.01 5.81
N VAL A 132 -5.27 6.31 5.77
CA VAL A 132 -4.65 7.37 6.59
C VAL A 132 -5.30 8.74 6.32
N LYS A 133 -5.55 9.09 5.06
CA LYS A 133 -6.22 10.35 4.70
C LYS A 133 -7.64 10.42 5.26
N ALA A 134 -8.40 9.32 5.19
CA ALA A 134 -9.73 9.25 5.77
C ALA A 134 -9.69 9.44 7.30
N LYS A 135 -8.73 8.77 7.98
CA LYS A 135 -8.50 8.91 9.42
C LYS A 135 -8.16 10.35 9.82
N ILE A 136 -7.32 11.04 9.05
CA ILE A 136 -6.98 12.45 9.30
C ILE A 136 -8.21 13.34 9.15
N ASN A 137 -9.00 13.17 8.10
CA ASN A 137 -10.20 13.97 7.89
C ASN A 137 -11.20 13.80 9.05
N GLN A 138 -11.35 12.57 9.56
CA GLN A 138 -12.14 12.31 10.76
C GLN A 138 -11.55 13.03 11.98
N LEU A 139 -10.25 12.87 12.24
CA LEU A 139 -9.56 13.53 13.35
C LEU A 139 -9.73 15.05 13.29
N LEU A 140 -9.54 15.66 12.12
CA LEU A 140 -9.70 17.10 11.90
C LEU A 140 -11.14 17.59 12.09
N THR A 141 -12.14 16.72 11.93
CA THR A 141 -13.54 17.06 12.21
C THR A 141 -13.81 17.15 13.72
N TYR A 142 -13.18 16.28 14.51
CA TYR A 142 -13.30 16.30 15.98
C TYR A 142 -12.37 17.29 16.65
N TYR A 143 -11.28 17.64 15.97
CA TYR A 143 -10.26 18.52 16.49
C TYR A 143 -10.71 19.98 16.37
N GLN A 144 -11.21 20.57 17.46
CA GLN A 144 -11.27 22.02 17.58
C GLN A 144 -9.82 22.55 17.68
N SER A 145 -9.54 23.68 17.03
CA SER A 145 -8.18 24.23 16.86
C SER A 145 -7.37 24.46 18.14
N GLU A 146 -8.03 24.42 19.31
CA GLU A 146 -7.43 24.66 20.63
C GLU A 146 -6.89 23.41 21.34
N TYR A 147 -7.23 22.20 20.89
CA TYR A 147 -6.83 20.97 21.60
C TYR A 147 -5.40 20.54 21.23
N LYS A 148 -4.65 19.98 22.16
CA LYS A 148 -3.37 19.31 21.91
C LYS A 148 -3.58 17.81 21.84
N LEU A 149 -2.91 17.13 20.90
CA LEU A 149 -3.08 15.70 20.71
C LEU A 149 -2.26 14.94 21.74
N ALA A 150 -2.92 14.09 22.52
CA ALA A 150 -2.31 13.19 23.49
C ALA A 150 -2.40 11.76 22.98
N VAL A 151 -1.30 10.99 22.94
CA VAL A 151 -1.27 9.65 22.35
C VAL A 151 -0.91 8.55 23.35
N ASP A 152 -1.34 7.31 23.08
CA ASP A 152 -0.91 6.12 23.81
C ASP A 152 0.18 5.33 23.04
N THR A 153 0.63 4.23 23.65
CA THR A 153 1.62 3.33 23.06
C THR A 153 1.09 2.67 21.78
N ASN A 154 -0.20 2.34 21.71
CA ASN A 154 -0.80 1.66 20.56
C ASN A 154 -0.82 2.52 19.30
N ILE A 155 -1.14 3.82 19.42
CA ILE A 155 -1.09 4.77 18.30
C ILE A 155 0.34 4.86 17.75
N LEU A 156 1.34 5.00 18.63
CA LEU A 156 2.75 5.05 18.25
C LEU A 156 3.20 3.76 17.53
N MET A 157 2.74 2.60 17.99
CA MET A 157 3.12 1.29 17.46
C MET A 157 2.42 0.90 16.15
N HIS A 158 1.21 1.38 15.91
CA HIS A 158 0.35 0.86 14.85
C HIS A 158 -0.08 1.91 13.82
N GLU A 159 0.06 3.19 14.14
CA GLU A 159 -0.39 4.29 13.29
C GLU A 159 0.76 5.26 12.96
N ALA A 160 1.97 4.74 12.74
CA ALA A 160 3.15 5.53 12.39
C ALA A 160 2.93 6.43 11.16
N ASP A 161 2.32 5.91 10.08
CA ASP A 161 2.01 6.71 8.88
C ASP A 161 1.09 7.90 9.19
N LEU A 162 0.11 7.69 10.08
CA LEU A 162 -0.83 8.72 10.51
C LEU A 162 -0.12 9.78 11.35
N LEU A 163 0.72 9.36 12.30
CA LEU A 163 1.51 10.26 13.13
C LEU A 163 2.45 11.14 12.30
N VAL A 164 3.21 10.52 11.39
CA VAL A 164 4.08 11.25 10.47
C VAL A 164 3.29 12.26 9.65
N ASN A 165 2.10 11.89 9.16
CA ASN A 165 1.26 12.84 8.44
C ASN A 165 0.80 14.02 9.31
N LEU A 166 0.33 13.75 10.53
CA LEU A 166 -0.10 14.79 11.48
C LEU A 166 1.05 15.74 11.83
N LEU A 167 2.26 15.21 12.03
CA LEU A 167 3.45 15.98 12.37
C LEU A 167 4.03 16.75 11.17
N GLU A 168 4.14 16.14 9.99
CA GLU A 168 4.77 16.77 8.83
C GLU A 168 3.84 17.64 8.02
N GLN A 169 2.64 17.16 7.72
CA GLN A 169 1.72 17.83 6.79
C GLN A 169 0.79 18.78 7.54
N GLN A 170 0.25 18.34 8.68
CA GLN A 170 -0.69 19.14 9.47
C GLN A 170 0.00 20.00 10.53
N LYS A 171 1.31 19.81 10.76
CA LYS A 171 2.13 20.52 11.76
C LYS A 171 1.49 20.52 13.15
N LYS A 172 0.82 19.43 13.53
CA LYS A 172 0.16 19.29 14.84
C LYS A 172 1.18 18.88 15.89
N GLU A 173 1.13 19.55 17.04
CA GLU A 173 1.92 19.17 18.21
C GLU A 173 1.32 17.92 18.85
N ILE A 174 2.17 16.92 19.10
CA ILE A 174 1.80 15.67 19.77
C ILE A 174 2.47 15.60 21.13
N HIS A 175 1.68 15.23 22.14
CA HIS A 175 2.14 15.03 23.50
C HIS A 175 2.03 13.56 23.86
N MET A 176 3.07 13.06 24.52
CA MET A 176 3.07 11.70 25.05
C MET A 176 3.50 11.70 26.51
N SER A 177 2.93 10.82 27.32
CA SER A 177 3.40 10.60 28.69
C SER A 177 4.76 9.89 28.69
N LYS A 178 5.62 10.19 29.68
CA LYS A 178 6.85 9.42 29.92
C LYS A 178 6.57 7.92 30.15
N ILE A 179 5.37 7.58 30.63
CA ILE A 179 4.95 6.18 30.82
C ILE A 179 4.85 5.47 29.48
N VAL A 180 4.27 6.12 28.46
CA VAL A 180 4.22 5.60 27.08
C VAL A 180 5.63 5.36 26.54
N PHE A 181 6.56 6.27 26.83
CA PHE A 181 7.96 6.13 26.41
C PHE A 181 8.64 4.92 27.07
N GLU A 182 8.40 4.71 28.36
CA GLU A 182 8.91 3.55 29.12
C GLU A 182 8.32 2.23 28.62
N GLU A 183 7.02 2.20 28.29
CA GLU A 183 6.37 1.05 27.67
C GLU A 183 7.01 0.71 26.31
N LEU A 184 7.24 1.71 25.47
CA LEU A 184 7.93 1.52 24.19
C LEU A 184 9.34 0.96 24.35
N ASP A 185 10.11 1.42 25.36
CA ASP A 185 11.45 0.89 25.61
C ASP A 185 11.41 -0.60 26.00
N GLY A 186 10.40 -1.00 26.79
CA GLY A 186 10.12 -2.41 27.06
C GLY A 186 9.85 -3.21 25.79
N LEU A 187 9.06 -2.66 24.86
CA LEU A 187 8.69 -3.32 23.61
C LEU A 187 9.88 -3.51 22.64
N LYS A 188 10.93 -2.68 22.71
CA LYS A 188 12.18 -2.90 21.96
C LYS A 188 12.89 -4.21 22.33
N LYS A 189 12.68 -4.67 23.56
CA LYS A 189 13.29 -5.91 24.08
C LYS A 189 12.40 -7.15 23.81
N SER A 190 11.27 -6.97 23.11
CA SER A 190 10.37 -8.07 22.76
C SER A 190 11.06 -9.13 21.88
N HIS A 191 10.75 -10.40 22.16
CA HIS A 191 11.18 -11.54 21.32
C HIS A 191 10.50 -11.52 19.94
N HIS A 192 9.35 -10.85 19.79
CA HIS A 192 8.66 -10.72 18.51
C HIS A 192 9.32 -9.66 17.62
N ASP A 193 9.89 -10.10 16.49
CA ASP A 193 10.61 -9.22 15.55
C ASP A 193 9.75 -8.06 15.02
N THR A 194 8.48 -8.31 14.73
CA THR A 194 7.55 -7.29 14.24
C THR A 194 7.29 -6.20 15.29
N THR A 195 7.12 -6.60 16.55
CA THR A 195 6.92 -5.68 17.69
C THR A 195 8.15 -4.85 17.94
N ARG A 196 9.33 -5.47 18.01
CA ARG A 196 10.62 -4.77 18.17
C ARG A 196 10.86 -3.74 17.07
N LYS A 197 10.61 -4.10 15.81
CA LYS A 197 10.75 -3.18 14.66
C LYS A 197 9.77 -2.01 14.72
N LYS A 198 8.52 -2.25 15.12
CA LYS A 198 7.53 -1.18 15.32
C LYS A 198 7.94 -0.23 16.45
N ALA A 199 8.42 -0.77 17.57
CA ALA A 199 8.91 0.03 18.68
C ALA A 199 10.10 0.89 18.25
N GLN A 200 11.09 0.30 17.56
CA GLN A 200 12.23 1.05 17.03
C GLN A 200 11.78 2.19 16.10
N LEU A 201 10.87 1.91 15.15
CA LEU A 201 10.32 2.95 14.28
C LEU A 201 9.63 4.07 15.07
N ALA A 202 8.89 3.74 16.12
CA ALA A 202 8.26 4.74 16.98
C ALA A 202 9.30 5.63 17.67
N PHE A 203 10.43 5.08 18.12
CA PHE A 203 11.54 5.88 18.66
C PHE A 203 12.17 6.78 17.61
N ASP A 204 12.42 6.28 16.40
CA ASP A 204 12.98 7.08 15.31
C ASP A 204 12.07 8.28 14.99
N VAL A 205 10.74 8.06 15.00
CA VAL A 205 9.74 9.14 14.86
C VAL A 205 9.80 10.09 16.05
N ILE A 206 9.79 9.59 17.30
CA ILE A 206 9.85 10.42 18.50
C ILE A 206 11.08 11.34 18.49
N GLU A 207 12.25 10.79 18.21
CA GLU A 207 13.52 11.52 18.16
C GLU A 207 13.48 12.63 17.11
N GLU A 208 13.09 12.30 15.88
CA GLU A 208 13.07 13.26 14.77
C GLU A 208 12.11 14.42 15.05
N TYR A 209 10.90 14.14 15.54
CA TYR A 209 9.90 15.20 15.78
C TYR A 209 10.07 15.93 17.10
N GLN A 210 10.75 15.33 18.08
CA GLN A 210 11.16 16.05 19.28
C GLN A 210 12.22 17.10 18.94
N ARG A 211 13.21 16.78 18.08
CA ARG A 211 14.20 17.75 17.59
C ARG A 211 13.56 18.94 16.86
N ARG A 212 12.43 18.70 16.18
CA ARG A 212 11.64 19.72 15.48
C ARG A 212 10.67 20.48 16.40
N GLY A 213 10.57 20.13 17.68
CA GLY A 213 9.65 20.75 18.64
C GLY A 213 8.17 20.39 18.44
N LEU A 214 7.86 19.39 17.60
CA LEU A 214 6.49 18.97 17.29
C LEU A 214 6.02 17.81 18.16
N LEU A 215 6.92 17.18 18.91
CA LEU A 215 6.59 16.13 19.87
C LEU A 215 7.17 16.46 21.25
N LYS A 216 6.32 16.41 22.29
CA LYS A 216 6.72 16.65 23.67
C LYS A 216 6.44 15.45 24.56
N ILE A 217 7.44 15.06 25.33
CA ILE A 217 7.33 14.02 26.35
C ILE A 217 7.04 14.70 27.69
N MET A 218 5.89 14.37 28.29
CA MET A 218 5.44 14.94 29.55
C MET A 218 5.82 14.06 30.72
N LYS A 219 6.03 14.69 31.88
CA LYS A 219 6.31 13.98 33.13
C LYS A 219 5.14 13.04 33.46
N GLY A 220 5.43 11.75 33.63
CA GLY A 220 4.40 10.77 33.96
C GLY A 220 3.80 11.03 35.35
N ALA A 221 2.48 10.94 35.44
CA ALA A 221 1.77 11.12 36.70
C ALA A 221 2.08 9.99 37.71
N LYS A 222 2.17 10.35 38.99
CA LYS A 222 2.17 9.39 40.09
C LYS A 222 0.73 9.01 40.43
N SER A 223 0.55 7.81 40.94
CA SER A 223 -0.77 7.29 41.29
C SER A 223 -1.53 8.17 42.28
N ASP A 224 -0.85 8.75 43.28
CA ASP A 224 -1.51 9.57 44.29
C ASP A 224 -2.04 10.90 43.72
N GLU A 225 -1.38 11.43 42.69
CA GLU A 225 -1.73 12.70 42.03
C GLU A 225 -3.01 12.58 41.20
N ILE A 226 -3.36 11.36 40.76
CA ILE A 226 -4.46 11.10 39.82
C ILE A 226 -5.71 10.54 40.50
N ARG A 227 -5.64 10.16 41.78
CA ARG A 227 -6.78 9.68 42.56
C ARG A 227 -7.95 10.67 42.60
N LYS A 228 -7.66 11.97 42.55
CA LYS A 228 -8.68 13.05 42.49
C LYS A 228 -9.55 12.99 41.24
N TYR A 229 -9.11 12.31 40.19
CA TYR A 229 -9.87 12.07 38.96
C TYR A 229 -10.53 10.69 38.92
N GLY A 230 -10.54 9.96 40.03
CA GLY A 230 -11.07 8.59 40.08
C GLY A 230 -10.21 7.54 39.39
N LEU A 231 -8.94 7.87 39.08
CA LEU A 231 -8.00 6.99 38.39
C LEU A 231 -7.14 6.18 39.38
N GLY A 232 -6.88 4.92 39.04
CA GLY A 232 -6.12 3.96 39.86
C GLY A 232 -4.61 3.91 39.63
N HIS A 233 -4.07 2.69 39.64
CA HIS A 233 -2.62 2.41 39.60
C HIS A 233 -2.15 1.85 38.25
N SER A 234 -3.05 1.56 37.32
CA SER A 234 -2.67 0.97 36.03
C SER A 234 -1.88 1.95 35.16
N SER A 235 -1.12 1.44 34.19
CA SER A 235 -0.32 2.31 33.30
C SER A 235 -1.22 3.20 32.44
N ASP A 236 -2.29 2.66 31.87
CA ASP A 236 -3.28 3.41 31.08
C ASP A 236 -3.92 4.55 31.88
N GLU A 237 -4.36 4.28 33.11
CA GLU A 237 -4.91 5.32 34.01
C GLU A 237 -3.87 6.41 34.31
N ARG A 238 -2.61 6.04 34.53
CA ARG A 238 -1.54 7.01 34.76
C ARG A 238 -1.18 7.80 33.52
N ILE A 239 -1.30 7.22 32.32
CA ILE A 239 -1.15 7.93 31.05
C ILE A 239 -2.26 8.99 30.92
N ILE A 240 -3.52 8.61 31.14
CA ILE A 240 -4.67 9.53 31.13
C ILE A 240 -4.50 10.63 32.17
N GLY A 241 -4.13 10.26 33.40
CA GLY A 241 -3.91 11.20 34.49
C GLY A 241 -2.75 12.17 34.21
N THR A 242 -1.74 11.76 33.44
CA THR A 242 -0.67 12.66 32.96
C THR A 242 -1.26 13.80 32.13
N TYR A 243 -2.19 13.49 31.22
CA TYR A 243 -2.83 14.49 30.36
C TYR A 243 -3.76 15.42 31.15
N LEU A 244 -4.51 14.88 32.13
CA LEU A 244 -5.38 15.69 32.99
C LEU A 244 -4.61 16.64 33.91
N LEU A 245 -3.48 16.20 34.46
CA LEU A 245 -2.60 17.08 35.24
C LEU A 245 -1.99 18.17 34.35
N ALA A 246 -1.47 17.79 33.18
CA ALA A 246 -0.92 18.75 32.22
C ALA A 246 -1.95 19.77 31.74
N GLN A 247 -3.23 19.39 31.62
CA GLN A 247 -4.31 20.31 31.27
C GLN A 247 -4.48 21.44 32.29
N ASN A 248 -4.34 21.12 33.58
CA ASN A 248 -4.44 22.09 34.66
C ASN A 248 -3.16 22.92 34.83
N GLU A 249 -1.98 22.32 34.63
CA GLU A 249 -0.70 23.01 34.77
C GLU A 249 -0.36 23.95 33.60
N LEU A 250 -0.72 23.54 32.37
CA LEU A 250 -0.34 24.26 31.14
C LEU A 250 -1.48 25.11 30.56
N GLU A 251 -2.62 25.20 31.26
CA GLU A 251 -3.85 25.85 30.78
C GLU A 251 -4.21 25.45 29.34
N SER A 252 -3.91 24.20 28.98
CA SER A 252 -4.01 23.69 27.61
C SER A 252 -5.01 22.55 27.56
N LYS A 253 -5.95 22.59 26.61
CA LYS A 253 -6.91 21.49 26.45
C LYS A 253 -6.24 20.32 25.74
N PHE A 254 -6.39 19.12 26.26
CA PHE A 254 -5.89 17.90 25.61
C PHE A 254 -7.03 17.05 25.07
N VAL A 255 -6.76 16.37 23.96
CA VAL A 255 -7.64 15.34 23.43
C VAL A 255 -6.86 14.05 23.30
N PHE A 256 -7.37 13.00 23.93
CA PHE A 256 -6.74 11.68 23.95
C PHE A 256 -7.08 10.91 22.69
N PHE A 257 -6.05 10.55 21.94
CA PHE A 257 -6.14 9.78 20.72
C PHE A 257 -5.69 8.35 21.01
N SER A 258 -6.63 7.41 20.99
CA SER A 258 -6.39 5.99 21.23
C SER A 258 -7.35 5.11 20.43
N ASN A 259 -6.82 4.02 19.89
CA ASN A 259 -7.62 2.97 19.25
C ASN A 259 -8.11 1.91 20.24
N ASP A 260 -7.59 1.88 21.48
CA ASP A 260 -8.05 0.92 22.48
C ASP A 260 -9.37 1.36 23.15
N LYS A 261 -10.36 0.47 23.14
CA LYS A 261 -11.69 0.75 23.71
C LYS A 261 -11.61 0.95 25.23
N GLY A 262 -10.76 0.20 25.92
CA GLY A 262 -10.59 0.31 27.37
C GLY A 262 -10.06 1.68 27.77
N ALA A 263 -8.92 2.08 27.19
CA ALA A 263 -8.32 3.39 27.42
C ALA A 263 -9.28 4.55 27.09
N ARG A 264 -10.08 4.45 26.03
CA ARG A 264 -11.08 5.47 25.68
C ARG A 264 -12.20 5.61 26.71
N ILE A 265 -12.69 4.50 27.26
CA ILE A 265 -13.73 4.55 28.31
C ILE A 265 -13.18 5.22 29.56
N MET A 266 -12.00 4.79 30.01
CA MET A 266 -11.34 5.38 31.18
C MET A 266 -11.06 6.88 31.00
N ALA A 267 -10.63 7.30 29.81
CA ALA A 267 -10.37 8.71 29.52
C ALA A 267 -11.66 9.55 29.60
N ARG A 268 -12.77 9.07 29.04
CA ARG A 268 -14.07 9.74 29.11
C ARG A 268 -14.60 9.84 30.53
N ASP A 269 -14.52 8.76 31.29
CA ASP A 269 -14.99 8.71 32.68
C ASP A 269 -14.21 9.69 33.56
N ALA A 270 -12.92 9.88 33.27
CA ALA A 270 -12.06 10.86 33.93
C ALA A 270 -12.19 12.30 33.36
N GLY A 271 -13.09 12.53 32.40
CA GLY A 271 -13.36 13.86 31.83
C GLY A 271 -12.36 14.34 30.77
N LEU A 272 -11.49 13.46 30.25
CA LEU A 272 -10.57 13.77 29.16
C LEU A 272 -11.27 13.52 27.80
N PRO A 273 -11.40 14.54 26.93
CA PRO A 273 -11.97 14.35 25.60
C PRO A 273 -11.20 13.32 24.79
N VAL A 274 -11.90 12.55 23.96
CA VAL A 274 -11.32 11.42 23.21
C VAL A 274 -11.65 11.55 21.72
N VAL A 275 -10.67 11.29 20.86
CA VAL A 275 -10.86 11.14 19.41
C VAL A 275 -10.90 9.65 19.06
N GLU A 276 -12.00 9.26 18.40
CA GLU A 276 -12.16 7.91 17.86
C GLU A 276 -11.91 7.91 16.36
N ILE A 277 -11.12 6.95 15.91
CA ILE A 277 -10.88 6.73 14.50
C ILE A 277 -11.14 5.25 14.21
N SER A 278 -12.32 4.97 13.62
CA SER A 278 -12.76 3.64 13.20
C SER A 278 -12.21 3.27 11.83
#